data_AF-A0A514MB72-F1
#
_entry.id   AF-A0A514MB72-F1
#
_cell.length_a   1.000
_cell.length_b   1.000
_cell.length_c   1.000
_cell.angle_alpha   90.00
_cell.angle_beta   90.00
_cell.angle_gamma   90.00
#
_symmetry.space_group_name_H-M   'P 1'
#
loop_
_entity.id
_entity.type
_entity.pdbx_description
1 polymer ?
#
loop_
_entity_poly.entity_id
_entity_poly.type
_entity_poly.pdbx_seq_one_letter_code
_entity_poly.pdbx_strand_id
1 'polypeptide(L)'
;TLAQMEYQLPRLTKMWGHLERQAGGQVKGMGEKQIEVDKRILRTQISTLRKELESVRKHRKLYRNRRQSVPIPVVSLVGYTNAGKSTLLNRLTGADVLAEDKLFATLDPTTRRVLMKNGTEFLLTDTVGFIQKLPTML
;
A
#
# COMPACT_ATOMS: atom_id res chain seq x y z
N THR A 1 -2.10 6.19 -4.13
CA THR A 1 -1.71 7.52 -4.67
C THR A 1 -0.28 7.52 -5.20
N LEU A 2 0.77 7.25 -4.40
CA LEU A 2 2.17 7.21 -4.88
C LEU A 2 2.37 6.22 -6.05
N ALA A 3 1.95 4.96 -5.87
CA ALA A 3 2.08 3.93 -6.92
C ALA A 3 1.33 4.30 -8.22
N GLN A 4 0.20 5.01 -8.10
CA GLN A 4 -0.57 5.49 -9.24
C GLN A 4 0.17 6.60 -10.00
N MET A 5 0.77 7.55 -9.28
CA MET A 5 1.58 8.62 -9.89
C MET A 5 2.84 8.06 -10.57
N GLU A 6 3.52 7.11 -9.93
CA GLU A 6 4.69 6.43 -10.50
C GLU A 6 4.32 5.61 -11.76
N TYR A 7 3.13 5.01 -11.78
CA TYR A 7 2.60 4.29 -12.95
C TYR A 7 2.21 5.22 -14.11
N GLN A 8 1.67 6.41 -13.80
CA GLN A 8 1.25 7.39 -14.80
C GLN A 8 2.42 8.15 -15.41
N LEU A 9 3.48 8.43 -14.65
CA LEU A 9 4.62 9.23 -15.08
C LEU A 9 5.25 8.80 -16.44
N PRO A 10 5.55 7.51 -16.69
CA PRO A 10 6.09 7.08 -17.99
C PRO A 10 5.04 7.09 -19.12
N ARG A 11 3.75 7.21 -18.81
CA ARG A 11 2.64 7.03 -19.76
C ARG A 11 2.00 8.33 -20.23
N LEU A 12 2.24 9.44 -19.54
CA LEU A 12 1.78 10.78 -19.94
C LEU A 12 2.16 11.11 -21.38
N THR A 13 3.40 10.82 -21.78
CA THR A 13 3.87 11.11 -23.14
C THR A 13 3.05 10.40 -24.23
N LYS A 14 2.48 9.22 -23.95
CA LYS A 14 1.64 8.49 -24.90
C LYS A 14 0.22 9.05 -25.00
N MET A 15 -0.31 9.63 -23.92
CA MET A 15 -1.66 10.20 -23.90
C MET A 15 -1.76 11.51 -24.68
N TRP A 16 -0.71 12.34 -24.64
CA TRP A 16 -0.70 13.65 -25.30
C TRP A 16 -0.44 13.58 -26.81
N GLY A 17 0.19 12.51 -27.31
CA GLY A 17 0.32 12.27 -28.76
C GLY A 17 -1.02 12.10 -29.48
N HIS A 18 -2.09 11.72 -28.76
CA HIS A 18 -3.46 11.69 -29.29
C HIS A 18 -4.10 13.09 -29.34
N LEU A 19 -3.79 13.96 -28.38
CA LEU A 19 -4.32 15.33 -28.29
C LEU A 19 -3.74 16.25 -29.38
N GLU A 20 -2.44 16.13 -29.70
CA GLU A 20 -1.83 16.88 -30.82
C GLU A 20 -2.45 16.52 -32.17
N ARG A 21 -2.85 15.25 -32.38
CA ARG A 21 -3.52 14.80 -33.61
C ARG A 21 -4.96 15.30 -33.71
N GLN A 22 -5.69 15.39 -32.58
CA GLN A 22 -7.04 15.94 -32.56
C GLN A 22 -7.08 17.45 -32.84
N ALA A 23 -6.03 18.19 -32.46
CA ALA A 23 -5.93 19.64 -32.67
C ALA A 23 -5.39 20.05 -34.05
N GLY A 24 -5.34 19.12 -35.02
CA GLY A 24 -4.98 19.43 -36.42
C GLY A 24 -3.56 19.93 -36.64
N GLY A 25 -2.63 19.72 -35.70
CA GLY A 25 -1.23 20.14 -35.82
C GLY A 25 -0.98 21.66 -35.65
N GLN A 26 -2.01 22.47 -35.37
CA GLN A 26 -1.85 23.92 -35.13
C GLN A 26 -1.13 24.26 -33.82
N VAL A 27 -0.98 23.28 -32.91
CA VAL A 27 -0.46 23.45 -31.55
C VAL A 27 0.94 22.83 -31.37
N LYS A 28 1.71 22.77 -32.47
CA LYS A 28 3.04 22.16 -32.51
C LYS A 28 3.96 22.82 -31.48
N GLY A 29 4.41 22.06 -30.48
CA GLY A 29 5.32 22.52 -29.43
C GLY A 29 4.66 22.98 -28.10
N MET A 30 3.36 23.34 -28.08
CA MET A 30 2.67 23.58 -26.79
C MET A 30 2.45 22.26 -26.04
N GLY A 31 2.22 21.16 -26.76
CA GLY A 31 2.07 19.82 -26.16
C GLY A 31 3.33 19.38 -25.43
N GLU A 32 4.51 19.55 -26.03
CA GLU A 32 5.79 19.20 -25.40
C GLU A 32 6.03 20.00 -24.11
N LYS A 33 5.77 21.31 -24.15
CA LYS A 33 5.92 22.19 -22.98
C LYS A 33 4.95 21.82 -21.86
N GLN A 34 3.70 21.48 -22.19
CA GLN A 34 2.70 21.06 -21.20
C GLN A 34 3.05 19.70 -20.59
N ILE A 35 3.53 18.74 -21.39
CA ILE A 35 4.01 17.43 -20.90
C ILE A 35 5.16 17.61 -19.90
N GLU A 36 6.09 18.52 -20.17
CA GLU A 36 7.20 18.79 -19.27
C GLU A 36 6.74 19.38 -17.93
N VAL A 37 5.79 20.33 -17.98
CA VAL A 37 5.17 20.92 -16.79
C VAL A 37 4.44 19.86 -15.97
N ASP A 38 3.61 19.01 -16.59
CA ASP A 38 2.87 17.95 -15.90
C ASP A 38 3.81 16.90 -15.28
N LYS A 39 4.86 16.50 -16.01
CA LYS A 39 5.92 15.62 -15.47
C LYS A 39 6.61 16.25 -14.29
N ARG A 40 6.88 17.56 -14.32
CA ARG A 40 7.50 18.28 -13.21
C ARG A 40 6.57 18.30 -11.99
N ILE A 41 5.29 18.58 -12.16
CA ILE A 41 4.29 18.57 -11.07
C ILE A 41 4.22 17.19 -10.41
N LEU A 42 4.08 16.12 -11.21
CA LEU A 42 4.03 14.75 -10.69
C LEU A 42 5.31 14.32 -9.98
N ARG A 43 6.49 14.68 -10.52
CA ARG A 43 7.78 14.41 -9.84
C ARG A 43 7.86 15.10 -8.49
N THR A 44 7.39 16.34 -8.39
CA THR A 44 7.34 17.08 -7.12
C THR A 44 6.41 16.39 -6.13
N GLN A 45 5.20 16.00 -6.55
CA GLN A 45 4.26 15.27 -5.70
C GLN A 45 4.81 13.91 -5.24
N ILE A 46 5.44 13.15 -6.14
CA ILE A 46 6.12 11.89 -5.81
C ILE A 46 7.22 12.13 -4.77
N SER A 47 8.01 13.18 -4.93
CA SER A 47 9.07 13.53 -3.97
C SER A 47 8.52 13.84 -2.58
N THR A 48 7.44 14.63 -2.50
CA THR A 48 6.76 14.96 -1.24
C THR A 48 6.20 13.70 -0.58
N LEU A 49 5.45 12.88 -1.32
CA LEU A 49 4.88 11.63 -0.80
C LEU A 49 5.95 10.64 -0.33
N ARG A 50 7.10 10.56 -1.02
CA ARG A 50 8.24 9.75 -0.57
C ARG A 50 8.83 10.25 0.74
N LYS A 51 8.95 11.56 0.93
CA LYS A 51 9.43 12.15 2.20
C LYS A 51 8.45 11.88 3.35
N GLU A 52 7.15 11.99 3.11
CA GLU A 52 6.12 11.63 4.09
C GLU A 52 6.20 10.13 4.44
N LEU A 53 6.41 9.28 3.44
CA LEU A 53 6.56 7.83 3.66
C LEU A 53 7.77 7.51 4.55
N GLU A 54 8.87 8.26 4.42
CA GLU A 54 10.04 8.12 5.29
C GLU A 54 9.73 8.51 6.75
N SER A 55 8.89 9.53 6.98
CA SER A 55 8.44 9.85 8.34
C SER A 55 7.64 8.68 8.93
N VAL A 56 6.69 8.13 8.18
CA VAL A 56 5.88 6.98 8.59
C VAL A 56 6.76 5.75 8.89
N ARG A 57 7.79 5.50 8.07
CA ARG A 57 8.76 4.43 8.28
C ARG A 57 9.55 4.61 9.59
N LYS A 58 10.00 5.83 9.89
CA LYS A 58 10.68 6.15 11.16
C LYS A 58 9.77 5.89 12.36
N HIS A 59 8.52 6.33 12.31
CA HIS A 59 7.54 6.05 13.35
C HIS A 59 7.32 4.54 13.54
N ARG A 60 7.12 3.78 12.45
CA ARG A 60 6.99 2.31 12.51
C ARG A 60 8.22 1.63 13.12
N LYS A 61 9.43 2.13 12.85
CA LYS A 61 10.68 1.62 13.46
C LYS A 61 10.70 1.84 14.98
N LEU A 62 10.28 3.01 15.47
CA LEU A 62 10.18 3.28 16.90
C LEU A 62 9.18 2.34 17.60
N TYR A 63 8.02 2.09 17.00
CA TYR A 63 7.05 1.11 17.50
C TYR A 63 7.63 -0.31 17.51
N ARG A 64 8.38 -0.71 16.49
CA ARG A 64 9.06 -2.01 16.45
C ARG A 64 10.11 -2.15 17.55
N ASN A 65 10.91 -1.10 17.78
CA ASN A 65 11.93 -1.10 18.84
C ASN A 65 11.31 -1.21 20.24
N ARG A 66 10.18 -0.52 20.51
CA ARG A 66 9.42 -0.71 21.76
C ARG A 66 8.85 -2.12 21.93
N ARG A 67 8.58 -2.83 20.83
CA ARG A 67 8.16 -4.24 20.88
C ARG A 67 9.34 -5.18 21.13
N GLN A 68 10.56 -4.84 20.71
CA GLN A 68 11.76 -5.63 21.02
C GLN A 68 12.15 -5.56 22.50
N SER A 69 11.80 -4.48 23.20
CA SER A 69 12.07 -4.34 24.64
C SER A 69 11.09 -5.09 25.55
N VAL A 70 10.06 -5.75 24.99
CA VAL A 70 9.07 -6.53 25.75
C VAL A 70 9.02 -7.95 25.18
N PRO A 71 9.16 -9.02 25.99
CA PRO A 71 9.34 -10.40 25.53
C PRO A 71 8.07 -11.08 24.98
N ILE A 72 7.06 -10.33 24.54
CA ILE A 72 5.81 -10.89 24.04
C ILE A 72 6.03 -11.37 22.59
N PRO A 73 5.84 -12.68 22.29
CA PRO A 73 5.98 -13.21 20.94
C PRO A 73 5.06 -12.51 19.94
N VAL A 74 5.53 -12.30 18.72
CA VAL A 74 4.76 -11.71 17.62
C VAL A 74 4.58 -12.73 16.51
N VAL A 75 3.32 -12.98 16.14
CA VAL A 75 2.90 -13.94 15.10
C VAL A 75 2.17 -13.17 14.00
N SER A 76 2.45 -13.50 12.74
CA SER A 76 1.81 -12.88 11.57
C SER A 76 1.11 -13.92 10.71
N LEU A 77 -0.13 -13.65 10.32
CA LEU A 77 -0.89 -14.46 9.37
C LEU A 77 -0.52 -14.05 7.95
N VAL A 78 -0.08 -14.99 7.12
CA VAL A 78 0.27 -14.77 5.71
C VAL A 78 -0.50 -15.73 4.82
N GLY A 79 -0.81 -15.30 3.59
CA GLY A 79 -1.58 -16.12 2.66
C GLY A 79 -2.41 -15.28 1.69
N TYR A 80 -3.02 -15.93 0.70
CA TYR A 80 -3.84 -15.26 -0.31
C TYR A 80 -5.02 -14.48 0.31
N THR A 81 -5.53 -13.51 -0.45
CA THR A 81 -6.86 -12.94 -0.19
C THR A 81 -7.91 -14.06 -0.13
N ASN A 82 -8.92 -13.88 0.73
CA ASN A 82 -9.94 -14.89 1.02
C ASN A 82 -9.45 -16.24 1.60
N ALA A 83 -8.18 -16.35 2.01
CA ALA A 83 -7.69 -17.57 2.69
C ALA A 83 -8.16 -17.73 4.14
N GLY A 84 -9.13 -16.92 4.61
CA GLY A 84 -9.65 -16.99 5.98
C GLY A 84 -8.74 -16.40 7.07
N LYS A 85 -7.73 -15.59 6.73
CA LYS A 85 -6.78 -15.00 7.70
C LYS A 85 -7.50 -14.13 8.75
N SER A 86 -8.37 -13.22 8.31
CA SER A 86 -9.14 -12.33 9.20
C SER A 86 -10.12 -13.11 10.06
N THR A 87 -10.75 -14.14 9.51
CA THR A 87 -11.62 -15.08 10.25
C THR A 87 -10.85 -15.81 11.34
N LEU A 88 -9.62 -16.26 11.07
CA LEU A 88 -8.76 -16.90 12.06
C LEU A 88 -8.34 -15.92 13.16
N LEU A 89 -7.99 -14.68 12.79
CA LEU A 89 -7.68 -13.64 13.76
C LEU A 89 -8.89 -13.38 14.69
N ASN A 90 -10.08 -13.21 14.14
CA ASN A 90 -11.30 -12.98 14.94
C ASN A 90 -11.57 -14.13 15.89
N ARG A 91 -11.45 -15.38 15.40
CA ARG A 91 -11.68 -16.57 16.24
C ARG A 91 -10.68 -16.66 17.40
N LEU A 92 -9.40 -16.31 17.17
CA LEU A 92 -8.36 -16.39 18.19
C LEU A 92 -8.36 -15.22 19.17
N THR A 93 -8.89 -14.06 18.77
CA THR A 93 -8.79 -12.81 19.54
C THR A 93 -10.14 -12.31 20.07
N GLY A 94 -11.26 -12.84 19.58
CA GLY A 94 -12.59 -12.29 19.80
C GLY A 94 -12.81 -10.92 19.14
N ALA A 95 -11.91 -10.49 18.25
CA ALA A 95 -12.03 -9.22 17.54
C ALA A 95 -13.11 -9.30 16.47
N ASP A 96 -13.64 -8.13 16.11
CA ASP A 96 -14.58 -7.94 15.00
C ASP A 96 -13.87 -7.26 13.83
N VAL A 97 -12.84 -7.93 13.28
CA VAL A 97 -12.17 -7.46 12.05
C VAL A 97 -13.03 -7.87 10.87
N LEU A 98 -13.22 -6.96 9.91
CA LEU A 98 -13.97 -7.25 8.69
C LEU A 98 -13.41 -8.49 7.98
N ALA A 99 -14.21 -9.55 7.88
CA ALA A 99 -13.87 -10.80 7.22
C ALA A 99 -14.92 -11.09 6.15
N GLU A 100 -14.73 -10.52 4.95
CA GLU A 100 -15.61 -10.72 3.80
C GLU A 100 -14.91 -11.53 2.71
N ASP A 101 -15.70 -12.25 1.91
CA ASP A 101 -15.25 -12.91 0.68
C ASP A 101 -15.06 -11.88 -0.45
N LYS A 102 -14.07 -11.00 -0.25
CA LYS A 102 -13.67 -9.97 -1.21
C LYS A 102 -12.16 -9.87 -1.27
N LEU A 103 -11.64 -9.50 -2.44
CA LEU A 103 -10.24 -9.10 -2.58
C LEU A 103 -9.98 -7.89 -1.68
N PHE A 104 -8.82 -7.89 -1.02
CA PHE A 104 -8.40 -6.82 -0.10
C PHE A 104 -9.31 -6.62 1.14
N ALA A 105 -10.02 -7.65 1.61
CA ALA A 105 -10.77 -7.56 2.87
C ALA A 105 -9.95 -6.99 4.04
N THR A 106 -8.63 -7.27 4.08
CA THR A 106 -7.65 -6.62 4.96
C THR A 106 -6.69 -5.76 4.14
N LEU A 107 -6.75 -4.44 4.30
CA LEU A 107 -5.82 -3.46 3.70
C LEU A 107 -4.77 -2.96 4.69
N ASP A 108 -5.17 -2.73 5.94
CA ASP A 108 -4.26 -2.31 7.00
C ASP A 108 -3.92 -3.50 7.91
N PRO A 109 -2.62 -3.71 8.23
CA PRO A 109 -2.24 -4.79 9.12
C PRO A 109 -2.85 -4.56 10.51
N THR A 110 -3.62 -5.52 10.99
CA THR A 110 -4.33 -5.42 12.27
C THR A 110 -3.68 -6.33 13.29
N THR A 111 -3.12 -5.75 14.36
CA THR A 111 -2.53 -6.50 15.48
C THR A 111 -3.51 -6.58 16.65
N ARG A 112 -3.64 -7.78 17.23
CA ARG A 112 -4.43 -8.07 18.44
C ARG A 112 -3.63 -8.95 19.38
N ARG A 113 -3.95 -8.87 20.67
CA ARG A 113 -3.35 -9.74 21.70
C ARG A 113 -4.20 -11.00 21.83
N VAL A 114 -3.55 -12.14 21.93
CA VAL A 114 -4.18 -13.45 22.20
C VAL A 114 -3.66 -13.96 23.53
N LEU A 115 -4.58 -14.37 24.40
CA LEU A 115 -4.27 -15.05 25.65
C LEU A 115 -4.53 -16.54 25.48
N MET A 116 -3.50 -17.36 25.69
CA MET A 116 -3.62 -18.81 25.68
C MET A 116 -4.12 -19.31 27.03
N LYS A 117 -4.75 -20.51 27.04
CA LYS A 117 -5.27 -21.15 28.26
C LYS A 117 -4.20 -21.40 29.33
N ASN A 118 -2.94 -21.50 28.94
CA ASN A 118 -1.79 -21.69 29.83
C ASN A 118 -1.23 -20.38 30.40
N GLY A 119 -1.90 -19.24 30.20
CA GLY A 119 -1.48 -17.92 30.69
C GLY A 119 -0.44 -17.20 29.85
N THR A 120 0.06 -17.83 28.77
CA THR A 120 0.98 -17.16 27.83
C THR A 120 0.22 -16.22 26.90
N GLU A 121 0.82 -15.09 26.55
CA GLU A 121 0.25 -14.15 25.60
C GLU A 121 1.15 -13.97 24.38
N PHE A 122 0.55 -13.68 23.23
CA PHE A 122 1.27 -13.28 22.02
C PHE A 122 0.46 -12.24 21.24
N LEU A 123 1.15 -11.52 20.37
CA LEU A 123 0.53 -10.57 19.44
C LEU A 123 0.30 -11.25 18.09
N LEU A 124 -0.95 -11.35 17.66
CA LEU A 124 -1.33 -11.86 16.34
C LEU A 124 -1.61 -10.69 15.39
N THR A 125 -0.99 -10.70 14.22
CA THR A 125 -1.21 -9.68 13.19
C THR A 125 -1.82 -10.30 11.93
N ASP A 126 -2.99 -9.83 11.52
CA ASP A 126 -3.52 -10.11 10.18
C ASP A 126 -2.86 -9.16 9.18
N THR A 127 -2.42 -9.71 8.04
CA THR A 127 -1.70 -8.99 7.01
C THR A 127 -2.51 -8.93 5.72
N VAL A 128 -2.13 -8.01 4.83
CA VAL A 128 -2.73 -7.92 3.51
C VAL A 128 -2.53 -9.24 2.77
N GLY A 129 -3.61 -9.77 2.23
CA GLY A 129 -3.57 -11.03 1.49
C GLY A 129 -2.78 -10.90 0.17
N PHE A 130 -2.08 -11.97 -0.21
CA PHE A 130 -1.49 -12.06 -1.54
C PHE A 130 -2.57 -12.08 -2.62
N ILE A 131 -2.25 -11.52 -3.77
CA ILE A 131 -3.08 -11.58 -4.99
C ILE A 131 -2.19 -12.12 -6.11
N GLN A 132 -2.71 -13.04 -6.91
CA GLN A 132 -1.99 -13.49 -8.11
C GLN A 132 -1.85 -12.33 -9.10
N LYS A 133 -0.66 -12.17 -9.69
CA LYS A 133 -0.32 -11.08 -10.63
C LYS A 133 -0.46 -9.68 -10.02
N LEU A 134 0.23 -9.44 -8.91
CA LEU A 134 0.49 -8.06 -8.47
C LEU A 134 1.10 -7.27 -9.64
N PRO A 135 0.63 -6.03 -9.92
CA PRO A 135 1.25 -5.20 -10.94
C PRO A 135 2.73 -5.02 -10.61
N THR A 136 3.62 -5.64 -11.38
CA THR A 136 5.05 -5.36 -11.28
C THR A 136 5.25 -3.97 -11.85
N MET A 137 5.71 -3.04 -11.02
CA MET A 137 6.12 -1.71 -11.46
C MET A 137 7.39 -1.86 -12.29
N LEU A 138 7.24 -2.22 -13.57
CA LEU A 138 8.27 -2.24 -14.60
C LEU A 138 7.80 -1.33 -15.74
#